data_AF-A0A933MTF2-F1
#
_entry.id   AF-A0A933MTF2-F1
#
_cell.length_a   1.000
_cell.length_b   1.000
_cell.length_c   1.000
_cell.angle_alpha   90.00
_cell.angle_beta   90.00
_cell.angle_gamma   90.00
#
_symmetry.space_group_name_H-M   'P 1'
#
loop_
_entity.id
_entity.type
_entity.pdbx_description
1 polymer ?
#
loop_
_entity_poly.entity_id
_entity_poly.type
_entity_poly.pdbx_seq_one_letter_code
_entity_poly.pdbx_strand_id
1 'polypeptide(L)'
;MIIKLFSSIKFFFNFLFIIALTLGLSISCQSLLAAWTAPLANPSTCLTGNPGCNAPINDSSTAQYKAGALGLGGTLRGYSTAVFDGNVGIGTTNPGYNLDLSGTMHLTGDIFQNYGGQVFIGDTVCPDMSASGLCINMAGQDSGAIVLKSSDVGHPITELAEADTYGVIAKSQKDAGGIGIISYKDADQHAGFVTSIISYLGESAYTGHTSVGYGMVDMNNYVTDGGINATTVNANGNLFSIRNASTAVFIADAEGDVFTNSINSIGTAGLGLYDDGGNGLFIKDGGNIGIGTANPGQKLSVVGIIESASGGFKFPDGTTQTTAAAGGSSQWTTSGSNIYYSAGNVGIGTANPGQKLHISGGGILLDNNQFFYGKDTAGTNRALIGKDDNNNTRILTGSSNKIIFAPGNTQMVEINSSGNVGIGTASPGARLQINPSISSEAIRIVTASDWSPLNIRNSANTADIFRVDQSGILQVGSVPWARLSSFPSACSSGQYVTGVGATLTCAAPAGGGDITGVTAGTGLTGGGLSGDITIAADTAYLQRRVSSACAAGSSISAINAVC
;
A
#
# COMPACT_ATOMS: atom_id res chain seq x y z
N MET A 1 125.84 4.90 -142.33
CA MET A 1 126.76 4.82 -141.18
C MET A 1 126.19 5.73 -140.09
N ILE A 2 126.13 5.28 -138.83
CA ILE A 2 125.47 5.91 -137.65
C ILE A 2 123.97 5.53 -137.47
N ILE A 3 123.65 4.26 -137.77
CA ILE A 3 122.44 3.55 -137.29
C ILE A 3 122.60 2.95 -135.87
N LYS A 4 123.68 3.24 -135.11
CA LYS A 4 123.96 2.45 -133.87
C LYS A 4 124.39 3.20 -132.60
N LEU A 5 124.21 4.52 -132.49
CA LEU A 5 124.72 5.27 -131.31
C LEU A 5 123.68 5.91 -130.38
N PHE A 6 122.37 5.85 -130.66
CA PHE A 6 121.34 6.50 -129.81
C PHE A 6 120.33 5.56 -129.13
N SER A 7 120.59 4.24 -129.09
CA SER A 7 119.84 3.32 -128.20
C SER A 7 120.32 3.34 -126.74
N SER A 8 121.38 4.09 -126.42
CA SER A 8 122.02 4.09 -125.09
C SER A 8 121.59 5.23 -124.15
N ILE A 9 120.73 6.16 -124.60
CA ILE A 9 120.21 7.27 -123.75
C ILE A 9 118.91 6.91 -123.01
N LYS A 10 118.11 5.96 -123.52
CA LYS A 10 116.89 5.48 -122.83
C LYS A 10 117.19 4.58 -121.62
N PHE A 11 118.38 3.98 -121.54
CA PHE A 11 118.77 3.12 -120.41
C PHE A 11 119.25 3.93 -119.19
N PHE A 12 119.75 5.17 -119.39
CA PHE A 12 120.25 6.03 -118.31
C PHE A 12 119.11 6.70 -117.52
N PHE A 13 117.99 7.05 -118.18
CA PHE A 13 116.83 7.67 -117.50
C PHE A 13 115.98 6.69 -116.69
N ASN A 14 115.90 5.41 -117.09
CA ASN A 14 115.18 4.40 -116.32
C ASN A 14 115.95 3.93 -115.07
N PHE A 15 117.28 4.04 -115.05
CA PHE A 15 118.09 3.71 -113.87
C PHE A 15 118.01 4.79 -112.78
N LEU A 16 117.81 6.06 -113.15
CA LEU A 16 117.72 7.17 -112.19
C LEU A 16 116.34 7.29 -111.51
N PHE A 17 115.26 6.84 -112.16
CA PHE A 17 113.91 6.89 -111.58
C PHE A 17 113.66 5.79 -110.52
N ILE A 18 114.37 4.65 -110.62
CA ILE A 18 114.29 3.55 -109.64
C ILE A 18 115.01 3.91 -108.33
N ILE A 19 115.98 4.83 -108.36
CA ILE A 19 116.68 5.36 -107.17
C ILE A 19 115.84 6.42 -106.44
N ALA A 20 114.98 7.16 -107.14
CA ALA A 20 114.07 8.15 -106.52
C ALA A 20 112.87 7.50 -105.80
N LEU A 21 112.39 6.34 -106.28
CA LEU A 21 111.27 5.61 -105.67
C LEU A 21 111.67 4.84 -104.40
N THR A 22 112.96 4.55 -104.21
CA THR A 22 113.48 3.76 -103.09
C THR A 22 113.98 4.59 -101.89
N LEU A 23 114.19 5.91 -102.05
CA LEU A 23 114.54 6.81 -100.94
C LEU A 23 113.36 7.59 -100.32
N GLY A 24 112.19 7.64 -100.97
CA GLY A 24 111.00 8.36 -100.46
C GLY A 24 110.08 7.54 -99.54
N LEU A 25 110.32 6.24 -99.40
CA LEU A 25 109.47 5.29 -98.68
C LEU A 25 109.95 4.92 -97.26
N SER A 26 110.94 5.63 -96.70
CA SER A 26 111.59 5.24 -95.43
C SER A 26 111.59 6.27 -94.29
N ILE A 27 110.88 7.42 -94.38
CA ILE A 27 110.92 8.47 -93.31
C ILE A 27 109.53 9.05 -92.97
N SER A 28 108.53 8.24 -92.62
CA SER A 28 107.38 8.74 -91.81
C SER A 28 106.52 7.62 -91.20
N CYS A 29 107.16 6.53 -90.77
CA CYS A 29 106.57 5.65 -89.77
C CYS A 29 107.09 6.13 -88.41
N GLN A 30 106.18 6.47 -87.49
CA GLN A 30 106.38 6.91 -86.08
C GLN A 30 106.23 8.42 -85.77
N SER A 31 104.98 8.89 -85.78
CA SER A 31 104.33 9.88 -84.87
C SER A 31 103.02 10.30 -85.58
N LEU A 32 101.81 10.30 -85.04
CA LEU A 32 101.29 10.48 -83.69
C LEU A 32 100.00 9.64 -83.50
N LEU A 33 99.82 9.17 -82.28
CA LEU A 33 98.55 8.80 -81.65
C LEU A 33 97.65 10.03 -81.42
N ALA A 34 96.34 9.78 -81.39
CA ALA A 34 95.26 10.60 -80.79
C ALA A 34 94.91 11.94 -81.45
N ALA A 35 93.77 11.95 -82.15
CA ALA A 35 92.66 12.91 -81.96
C ALA A 35 91.59 12.68 -83.04
N TRP A 36 90.74 11.66 -82.86
CA TRP A 36 89.42 11.72 -83.47
C TRP A 36 88.59 12.67 -82.59
N THR A 37 88.40 13.90 -83.07
CA THR A 37 87.37 14.81 -82.55
C THR A 37 86.13 14.63 -83.41
N ALA A 38 84.97 14.48 -82.77
CA ALA A 38 83.69 14.39 -83.46
C ALA A 38 83.46 15.65 -84.33
N PRO A 39 82.87 15.51 -85.53
CA PRO A 39 82.73 16.61 -86.49
C PRO A 39 81.70 17.65 -86.03
N LEU A 40 82.08 18.93 -86.05
CA LEU A 40 81.23 20.10 -85.75
C LEU A 40 80.39 20.60 -86.95
N ALA A 41 80.19 19.80 -88.00
CA ALA A 41 79.28 20.15 -89.11
C ALA A 41 78.84 18.92 -89.91
N ASN A 42 77.59 18.93 -90.39
CA ASN A 42 77.00 17.92 -91.29
C ASN A 42 77.81 17.77 -92.60
N PRO A 43 77.82 16.58 -93.23
CA PRO A 43 78.46 16.34 -94.53
C PRO A 43 77.87 17.24 -95.66
N SER A 44 78.72 17.64 -96.60
CA SER A 44 78.52 18.70 -97.60
C SER A 44 77.50 18.41 -98.73
N THR A 45 76.56 17.49 -98.53
CA THR A 45 75.57 17.12 -99.57
C THR A 45 74.12 17.15 -99.11
N CYS A 46 73.79 17.81 -97.98
CA CYS A 46 72.40 17.92 -97.57
C CYS A 46 71.78 19.31 -97.76
N LEU A 47 70.88 19.37 -98.74
CA LEU A 47 70.05 20.53 -99.07
C LEU A 47 68.92 20.69 -98.06
N THR A 48 68.65 21.94 -97.67
CA THR A 48 67.53 22.35 -96.83
C THR A 48 66.19 21.81 -97.36
N GLY A 49 65.47 21.05 -96.54
CA GLY A 49 64.18 20.44 -96.88
C GLY A 49 64.19 18.92 -97.08
N ASN A 50 65.36 18.27 -97.00
CA ASN A 50 65.46 16.81 -97.11
C ASN A 50 65.21 16.13 -95.74
N PRO A 51 64.24 15.20 -95.57
CA PRO A 51 63.88 14.59 -94.29
C PRO A 51 64.99 13.79 -93.59
N GLY A 52 66.08 13.47 -94.31
CA GLY A 52 67.18 12.65 -93.82
C GLY A 52 68.37 13.39 -93.19
N CYS A 53 68.32 14.72 -93.01
CA CYS A 53 69.48 15.51 -92.60
C CYS A 53 69.22 16.54 -91.51
N ASN A 54 68.45 16.16 -90.51
CA ASN A 54 68.58 16.80 -89.22
C ASN A 54 69.84 16.26 -88.53
N ALA A 55 70.62 17.13 -87.87
CA ALA A 55 71.63 16.66 -86.94
C ALA A 55 70.98 15.69 -85.93
N PRO A 56 71.63 14.59 -85.52
CA PRO A 56 71.14 13.74 -84.44
C PRO A 56 70.83 14.60 -83.22
N ILE A 57 69.76 14.31 -82.48
CA ILE A 57 69.59 14.89 -81.15
C ILE A 57 70.85 14.57 -80.33
N ASN A 58 71.43 15.64 -79.79
CA ASN A 58 72.82 15.79 -79.32
C ASN A 58 73.49 14.60 -78.61
N ASP A 59 74.80 14.47 -78.84
CA ASP A 59 75.76 13.76 -77.98
C ASP A 59 76.47 14.70 -76.97
N SER A 60 76.05 15.97 -76.87
CA SER A 60 76.64 16.97 -75.97
C SER A 60 75.81 17.20 -74.70
N SER A 61 76.45 17.69 -73.63
CA SER A 61 75.84 18.04 -72.33
C SER A 61 74.92 19.28 -72.35
N THR A 62 74.63 19.84 -73.52
CA THR A 62 73.79 21.03 -73.68
C THR A 62 72.41 20.61 -74.19
N ALA A 63 71.35 20.88 -73.42
CA ALA A 63 69.97 20.53 -73.76
C ALA A 63 69.55 21.12 -75.12
N GLN A 64 69.16 20.26 -76.06
CA GLN A 64 68.63 20.67 -77.36
C GLN A 64 67.11 20.71 -77.32
N TYR A 65 66.53 21.90 -77.50
CA TYR A 65 65.10 22.08 -77.64
C TYR A 65 64.74 22.18 -79.12
N LYS A 66 64.09 21.16 -79.67
CA LYS A 66 63.55 21.20 -81.04
C LYS A 66 62.04 21.41 -80.96
N ALA A 67 61.53 22.44 -81.63
CA ALA A 67 60.09 22.67 -81.72
C ALA A 67 59.44 21.55 -82.55
N GLY A 68 58.52 20.82 -81.93
CA GLY A 68 57.85 19.64 -82.49
C GLY A 68 58.15 18.38 -81.67
N ALA A 69 57.13 17.54 -81.44
CA ALA A 69 57.29 16.30 -80.67
C ALA A 69 58.39 15.43 -81.29
N LEU A 70 59.29 14.91 -80.46
CA LEU A 70 60.28 13.93 -80.91
C LEU A 70 59.57 12.60 -81.19
N GLY A 71 59.03 12.46 -82.39
CA GLY A 71 58.39 11.24 -82.86
C GLY A 71 59.42 10.17 -83.18
N LEU A 72 59.91 9.44 -82.17
CA LEU A 72 60.59 8.17 -82.38
C LEU A 72 59.51 7.13 -82.75
N GLY A 73 59.28 6.96 -84.06
CA GLY A 73 58.28 6.04 -84.61
C GLY A 73 58.36 4.67 -83.95
N GLY A 74 57.40 4.36 -83.08
CA GLY A 74 57.31 3.09 -82.38
C GLY A 74 58.41 2.81 -81.34
N THR A 75 59.19 3.79 -80.87
CA THR A 75 60.33 3.58 -79.94
C THR A 75 60.51 4.75 -78.96
N LEU A 76 59.44 5.15 -78.27
CA LEU A 76 59.56 5.36 -76.82
C LEU A 76 58.78 4.22 -76.13
N ARG A 77 59.11 2.98 -76.51
CA ARG A 77 58.64 1.79 -75.78
C ARG A 77 59.48 1.70 -74.53
N GLY A 78 58.97 2.22 -73.41
CA GLY A 78 59.60 2.02 -72.10
C GLY A 78 59.61 0.53 -71.76
N TYR A 79 60.69 -0.17 -72.07
CA TYR A 79 60.97 -1.47 -71.45
C TYR A 79 61.58 -1.20 -70.08
N SER A 80 60.83 -1.55 -69.03
CA SER A 80 61.09 -1.53 -67.57
C SER A 80 61.75 -0.30 -66.90
N THR A 81 62.56 0.54 -67.55
CA THR A 81 63.25 1.69 -66.93
C THR A 81 63.54 2.81 -67.95
N ALA A 82 62.62 3.78 -68.09
CA ALA A 82 62.94 5.06 -68.71
C ALA A 82 63.52 6.00 -67.64
N VAL A 83 64.73 6.51 -67.85
CA VAL A 83 65.40 7.44 -66.92
C VAL A 83 65.34 8.84 -67.51
N PHE A 84 64.79 9.78 -66.74
CA PHE A 84 64.73 11.20 -67.08
C PHE A 84 65.51 11.97 -66.01
N ASP A 85 66.41 12.87 -66.42
CA ASP A 85 67.26 13.65 -65.50
C ASP A 85 66.54 14.89 -64.91
N GLY A 86 65.20 14.91 -64.93
CA GLY A 86 64.38 16.02 -64.44
C GLY A 86 62.88 15.72 -64.48
N ASN A 87 62.06 16.75 -64.21
CA ASN A 87 60.60 16.65 -64.19
C ASN A 87 60.06 16.25 -65.58
N VAL A 88 59.23 15.21 -65.61
CA VAL A 88 58.58 14.73 -66.83
C VAL A 88 57.21 15.39 -66.95
N GLY A 89 57.05 16.29 -67.93
CA GLY A 89 55.76 16.90 -68.27
C GLY A 89 55.07 16.13 -69.40
N ILE A 90 53.84 15.68 -69.19
CA ILE A 90 52.99 15.11 -70.25
C ILE A 90 51.78 16.02 -70.44
N GLY A 91 51.70 16.70 -71.58
CA GLY A 91 50.63 17.69 -71.86
C GLY A 91 50.83 19.06 -71.21
N THR A 92 51.90 19.26 -70.43
CA THR A 92 52.34 20.56 -69.89
C THR A 92 53.78 20.85 -70.30
N THR A 93 54.12 22.14 -70.47
CA THR A 93 55.49 22.59 -70.80
C THR A 93 56.27 23.06 -69.58
N ASN A 94 55.63 23.16 -68.41
CA ASN A 94 56.24 23.69 -67.19
C ASN A 94 55.90 22.80 -65.99
N PRO A 95 56.40 21.55 -65.96
CA PRO A 95 56.02 20.57 -64.95
C PRO A 95 56.47 20.99 -63.55
N GLY A 96 55.52 21.08 -62.61
CA GLY A 96 55.76 21.49 -61.22
C GLY A 96 56.32 20.38 -60.34
N TYR A 97 56.19 19.12 -60.76
CA TYR A 97 56.60 17.93 -60.02
C TYR A 97 57.41 16.97 -60.91
N ASN A 98 58.12 16.02 -60.29
CA ASN A 98 58.95 15.01 -60.97
C ASN A 98 58.22 14.28 -62.11
N LEU A 99 56.90 14.12 -62.00
CA LEU A 99 56.01 13.73 -63.09
C LEU A 99 54.75 14.58 -62.99
N ASP A 100 54.47 15.40 -64.00
CA ASP A 100 53.32 16.30 -64.07
C ASP A 100 52.54 16.04 -65.37
N LEU A 101 51.27 15.66 -65.23
CA LEU A 101 50.41 15.34 -66.36
C LEU A 101 49.24 16.32 -66.40
N SER A 102 49.18 17.13 -67.46
CA SER A 102 48.02 17.97 -67.75
C SER A 102 47.05 17.20 -68.65
N GLY A 103 46.41 16.17 -68.08
CA GLY A 103 45.50 15.27 -68.76
C GLY A 103 45.19 14.01 -67.94
N THR A 104 44.70 12.96 -68.59
CA THR A 104 44.39 11.68 -67.93
C THR A 104 45.62 10.78 -67.84
N MET A 105 45.88 10.23 -66.65
CA MET A 105 46.88 9.18 -66.45
C MET A 105 46.21 7.81 -66.38
N HIS A 106 46.62 6.86 -67.22
CA HIS A 106 46.18 5.46 -67.13
C HIS A 106 47.37 4.60 -66.66
N LEU A 107 47.25 4.02 -65.47
CA LEU A 107 48.23 3.10 -64.91
C LEU A 107 47.61 1.69 -64.89
N THR A 108 48.29 0.72 -65.52
CA THR A 108 47.86 -0.68 -65.52
C THR A 108 48.50 -1.49 -64.39
N GLY A 109 49.23 -0.82 -63.49
CA GLY A 109 49.87 -1.41 -62.31
C GLY A 109 49.72 -0.48 -61.11
N ASP A 110 50.35 -0.85 -59.99
CA ASP A 110 50.15 -0.16 -58.71
C ASP A 110 50.81 1.22 -58.66
N ILE A 111 50.15 2.17 -57.98
CA ILE A 111 50.82 3.38 -57.49
C ILE A 111 51.49 3.02 -56.16
N PHE A 112 52.79 2.74 -56.20
CA PHE A 112 53.56 2.46 -54.98
C PHE A 112 54.06 3.77 -54.35
N GLN A 113 53.47 4.15 -53.21
CA GLN A 113 53.99 5.23 -52.37
C GLN A 113 54.85 4.67 -51.25
N ASN A 114 56.14 5.02 -51.21
CA ASN A 114 57.05 4.59 -50.15
C ASN A 114 56.89 5.49 -48.90
N TYR A 115 57.16 4.94 -47.71
CA TYR A 115 56.86 5.53 -46.39
C TYR A 115 57.03 7.06 -46.31
N GLY A 116 55.94 7.77 -46.02
CA GLY A 116 55.91 9.23 -45.87
C GLY A 116 55.30 10.01 -47.04
N GLY A 117 54.92 9.35 -48.14
CA GLY A 117 54.18 9.96 -49.25
C GLY A 117 52.68 10.12 -48.96
N GLN A 118 52.05 11.11 -49.60
CA GLN A 118 50.60 11.33 -49.56
C GLN A 118 50.02 11.21 -50.98
N VAL A 119 48.82 10.63 -51.13
CA VAL A 119 48.03 10.76 -52.35
C VAL A 119 47.05 11.92 -52.12
N PHE A 120 47.21 13.01 -52.89
CA PHE A 120 46.24 14.09 -52.91
C PHE A 120 45.29 13.93 -54.08
N ILE A 121 44.00 14.04 -53.83
CA ILE A 121 42.96 14.12 -54.86
C ILE A 121 42.22 15.43 -54.65
N GLY A 122 42.39 16.39 -55.57
CA GLY A 122 41.69 17.68 -55.54
C GLY A 122 42.23 18.71 -54.55
N ASP A 123 43.31 18.44 -53.83
CA ASP A 123 43.96 19.37 -52.89
C ASP A 123 45.49 19.45 -53.09
N THR A 124 46.12 20.48 -52.52
CA THR A 124 47.58 20.64 -52.43
C THR A 124 48.12 20.60 -50.99
N VAL A 125 47.25 20.67 -49.97
CA VAL A 125 47.67 20.61 -48.55
C VAL A 125 46.61 19.88 -47.71
N CYS A 126 47.03 18.89 -46.92
CA CYS A 126 46.17 18.21 -45.94
C CYS A 126 46.75 18.35 -44.53
N PRO A 127 46.44 19.44 -43.80
CA PRO A 127 47.11 19.76 -42.53
C PRO A 127 46.80 18.75 -41.40
N ASP A 128 45.69 18.01 -41.52
CA ASP A 128 45.25 17.02 -40.52
C ASP A 128 45.92 15.63 -40.70
N MET A 129 46.84 15.47 -41.66
CA MET A 129 47.55 14.22 -41.94
C MET A 129 49.05 14.36 -41.68
N SER A 130 49.57 13.67 -40.67
CA SER A 130 50.92 13.93 -40.14
C SER A 130 52.09 13.23 -40.83
N ALA A 131 51.87 12.27 -41.74
CA ALA A 131 52.96 11.63 -42.52
C ALA A 131 52.53 10.77 -43.72
N SER A 132 51.35 10.14 -43.71
CA SER A 132 50.90 9.29 -44.84
C SER A 132 49.39 9.10 -44.83
N GLY A 133 48.80 9.00 -46.02
CA GLY A 133 47.39 8.64 -46.22
C GLY A 133 46.77 9.31 -47.44
N LEU A 134 45.44 9.29 -47.50
CA LEU A 134 44.64 9.78 -48.63
C LEU A 134 43.86 11.02 -48.19
N CYS A 135 44.09 12.15 -48.87
CA CYS A 135 43.26 13.34 -48.74
C CYS A 135 42.43 13.53 -50.01
N ILE A 136 41.11 13.61 -49.84
CA ILE A 136 40.17 13.87 -50.93
C ILE A 136 39.47 15.20 -50.63
N ASN A 137 39.73 16.21 -51.44
CA ASN A 137 39.02 17.48 -51.39
C ASN A 137 38.02 17.55 -52.55
N MET A 138 36.74 17.52 -52.18
CA MET A 138 35.63 17.61 -53.14
C MET A 138 35.27 19.06 -53.51
N ALA A 139 35.91 20.05 -52.89
CA ALA A 139 35.54 21.46 -52.98
C ALA A 139 34.04 21.68 -52.75
N GLY A 140 33.35 22.40 -53.64
CA GLY A 140 31.90 22.61 -53.60
C GLY A 140 31.08 21.55 -54.34
N GLN A 141 31.65 20.39 -54.68
CA GLN A 141 30.95 19.31 -55.36
C GLN A 141 30.22 18.40 -54.36
N ASP A 142 28.98 18.07 -54.66
CA ASP A 142 28.06 17.35 -53.76
C ASP A 142 27.93 15.85 -54.10
N SER A 143 28.83 15.27 -54.91
CA SER A 143 28.77 13.86 -55.38
C SER A 143 29.40 12.85 -54.39
N GLY A 144 29.63 11.60 -54.82
CA GLY A 144 30.37 10.61 -54.02
C GLY A 144 31.85 10.98 -53.86
N ALA A 145 32.36 11.00 -52.63
CA ALA A 145 33.78 11.21 -52.35
C ALA A 145 34.59 9.96 -52.72
N ILE A 146 34.02 8.79 -52.39
CA ILE A 146 34.52 7.46 -52.76
C ILE A 146 33.32 6.65 -53.20
N VAL A 147 33.38 6.08 -54.40
CA VAL A 147 32.35 5.21 -54.96
C VAL A 147 32.94 3.83 -55.18
N LEU A 148 32.34 2.83 -54.56
CA LEU A 148 32.72 1.42 -54.68
C LEU A 148 31.79 0.76 -55.68
N LYS A 149 32.37 0.25 -56.76
CA LYS A 149 31.64 -0.40 -57.86
C LYS A 149 32.08 -1.85 -57.99
N SER A 150 31.13 -2.72 -58.34
CA SER A 150 31.39 -4.12 -58.66
C SER A 150 30.40 -4.57 -59.73
N SER A 151 30.90 -5.22 -60.78
CA SER A 151 30.04 -5.86 -61.79
C SER A 151 29.14 -6.95 -61.22
N ASP A 152 29.48 -7.47 -60.03
CA ASP A 152 28.76 -8.52 -59.34
C ASP A 152 27.62 -7.97 -58.46
N VAL A 153 27.46 -6.66 -58.38
CA VAL A 153 26.34 -6.01 -57.69
C VAL A 153 25.51 -5.28 -58.74
N GLY A 154 24.25 -5.66 -58.92
CA GLY A 154 23.30 -4.94 -59.76
C GLY A 154 22.18 -4.37 -58.91
N HIS A 155 22.35 -3.21 -58.28
CA HIS A 155 21.28 -2.64 -57.46
C HIS A 155 20.23 -1.91 -58.35
N PRO A 156 18.91 -2.01 -58.06
CA PRO A 156 17.86 -1.37 -58.86
C PRO A 156 17.54 0.11 -58.56
N ILE A 157 18.31 0.80 -57.70
CA ILE A 157 18.11 2.24 -57.43
C ILE A 157 18.93 3.10 -58.42
N THR A 158 18.70 2.88 -59.71
CA THR A 158 19.52 3.46 -60.80
C THR A 158 19.30 4.95 -61.03
N GLU A 159 18.25 5.53 -60.43
CA GLU A 159 18.00 6.97 -60.43
C GLU A 159 18.87 7.73 -59.40
N LEU A 160 19.41 7.04 -58.39
CA LEU A 160 20.22 7.65 -57.33
C LEU A 160 21.69 7.22 -57.36
N ALA A 161 22.01 6.01 -57.85
CA ALA A 161 23.38 5.54 -58.05
C ALA A 161 23.48 4.64 -59.28
N GLU A 162 24.65 4.58 -59.93
CA GLU A 162 24.84 3.71 -61.11
C GLU A 162 24.70 2.24 -60.72
N ALA A 163 24.07 1.42 -61.57
CA ALA A 163 23.61 0.05 -61.25
C ALA A 163 24.64 -0.87 -60.58
N ASP A 164 25.93 -0.66 -60.84
CA ASP A 164 27.07 -1.42 -60.32
C ASP A 164 27.69 -0.82 -59.05
N THR A 165 27.07 0.18 -58.43
CA THR A 165 27.55 0.83 -57.21
C THR A 165 27.04 0.09 -55.97
N TYR A 166 27.94 -0.39 -55.11
CA TYR A 166 27.55 -1.10 -53.87
C TYR A 166 27.87 -0.34 -52.60
N GLY A 167 28.71 0.69 -52.66
CA GLY A 167 29.05 1.52 -51.52
C GLY A 167 29.44 2.92 -51.93
N VAL A 168 29.01 3.91 -51.16
CA VAL A 168 29.39 5.31 -51.36
C VAL A 168 29.75 5.91 -50.01
N ILE A 169 30.89 6.61 -49.99
CA ILE A 169 31.24 7.56 -48.92
C ILE A 169 31.14 8.95 -49.53
N ALA A 170 30.29 9.81 -48.97
CA ALA A 170 30.04 11.15 -49.49
C ALA A 170 29.87 12.17 -48.37
N LYS A 171 29.92 13.46 -48.73
CA LYS A 171 29.49 14.54 -47.84
C LYS A 171 27.98 14.41 -47.62
N SER A 172 27.55 14.38 -46.36
CA SER A 172 26.13 14.21 -46.02
C SER A 172 25.28 15.41 -46.42
N GLN A 173 25.78 16.64 -46.19
CA GLN A 173 25.10 17.88 -46.56
C GLN A 173 26.05 18.88 -47.20
N LYS A 174 25.58 19.55 -48.25
CA LYS A 174 26.31 20.56 -49.03
C LYS A 174 27.01 21.63 -48.17
N ASP A 175 26.26 22.32 -47.31
CA ASP A 175 26.79 23.48 -46.57
C ASP A 175 27.22 23.12 -45.14
N ALA A 176 26.57 22.14 -44.52
CA ALA A 176 26.76 21.79 -43.11
C ALA A 176 27.87 20.72 -42.89
N GLY A 177 28.27 20.02 -43.96
CA GLY A 177 29.22 18.92 -43.86
C GLY A 177 28.58 17.62 -43.35
N GLY A 178 29.38 16.80 -42.66
CA GLY A 178 29.00 15.45 -42.26
C GLY A 178 29.42 14.37 -43.26
N ILE A 179 29.35 13.12 -42.82
CA ILE A 179 29.72 11.94 -43.60
C ILE A 179 28.48 11.06 -43.81
N GLY A 180 28.24 10.68 -45.06
CA GLY A 180 27.29 9.63 -45.41
C GLY A 180 28.06 8.39 -45.82
N ILE A 181 27.77 7.26 -45.17
CA ILE A 181 28.21 5.93 -45.58
C ILE A 181 26.96 5.17 -45.99
N ILE A 182 26.88 4.87 -47.27
CA ILE A 182 25.67 4.32 -47.89
C ILE A 182 26.05 3.01 -48.56
N SER A 183 25.31 1.95 -48.25
CA SER A 183 25.50 0.64 -48.85
C SER A 183 24.28 0.23 -49.66
N TYR A 184 24.50 -0.33 -50.85
CA TYR A 184 23.48 -0.85 -51.74
C TYR A 184 23.62 -2.38 -51.85
N LYS A 185 22.51 -3.09 -52.01
CA LYS A 185 22.52 -4.54 -52.26
C LYS A 185 22.12 -4.89 -53.69
N ASP A 186 22.58 -6.06 -54.12
CA ASP A 186 22.30 -6.68 -55.41
C ASP A 186 20.80 -6.99 -55.62
N ALA A 187 20.37 -7.03 -56.88
CA ALA A 187 18.99 -7.29 -57.34
C ALA A 187 18.57 -8.77 -57.27
N ASP A 188 19.24 -9.57 -56.44
CA ASP A 188 18.90 -10.96 -56.18
C ASP A 188 17.50 -11.17 -55.57
N GLN A 189 16.81 -10.06 -55.24
CA GLN A 189 15.44 -9.87 -55.73
C GLN A 189 14.90 -8.44 -55.66
N HIS A 190 15.56 -7.43 -55.06
CA HIS A 190 14.94 -6.09 -54.93
C HIS A 190 15.87 -4.90 -54.63
N ALA A 191 15.38 -3.67 -54.84
CA ALA A 191 16.13 -2.42 -54.68
C ALA A 191 16.04 -1.79 -53.30
N GLY A 192 17.20 -1.43 -52.74
CA GLY A 192 17.25 -0.82 -51.43
C GLY A 192 18.65 -0.38 -51.02
N PHE A 193 18.70 0.61 -50.14
CA PHE A 193 19.83 0.79 -49.24
C PHE A 193 19.77 -0.31 -48.18
N VAL A 194 20.91 -0.95 -47.86
CA VAL A 194 20.98 -1.96 -46.79
C VAL A 194 21.05 -1.28 -45.43
N THR A 195 21.97 -0.34 -45.33
CA THR A 195 22.16 0.51 -44.16
C THR A 195 22.68 1.84 -44.68
N SER A 196 22.09 2.93 -44.19
CA SER A 196 22.62 4.27 -44.37
C SER A 196 23.01 4.80 -43.01
N ILE A 197 24.30 5.09 -42.83
CA ILE A 197 24.81 5.77 -41.64
C ILE A 197 25.15 7.19 -42.07
N ILE A 198 24.34 8.13 -41.61
CA ILE A 198 24.50 9.53 -41.99
C ILE A 198 24.70 10.34 -40.72
N SER A 199 25.77 11.13 -40.71
CA SER A 199 25.97 12.14 -39.68
C SER A 199 25.61 13.51 -40.22
N TYR A 200 24.69 14.20 -39.53
CA TYR A 200 24.29 15.57 -39.85
C TYR A 200 24.89 16.51 -38.81
N LEU A 201 25.48 17.63 -39.25
CA LEU A 201 25.94 18.69 -38.36
C LEU A 201 25.19 19.99 -38.69
N GLY A 202 24.02 20.19 -38.09
CA GLY A 202 23.39 21.52 -38.01
C GLY A 202 23.90 22.32 -36.82
N GLU A 203 23.53 23.61 -36.71
CA GLU A 203 23.92 24.47 -35.57
C GLU A 203 23.47 23.94 -34.19
N SER A 204 22.58 22.93 -34.13
CA SER A 204 22.18 22.20 -32.91
C SER A 204 21.53 20.83 -33.23
N ALA A 205 21.53 19.91 -32.26
CA ALA A 205 20.85 18.60 -32.36
C ALA A 205 19.33 18.69 -32.11
N TYR A 206 18.54 17.80 -32.73
CA TYR A 206 17.09 17.70 -32.49
C TYR A 206 16.82 17.04 -31.13
N THR A 207 16.14 17.74 -30.21
CA THR A 207 15.90 17.26 -28.84
C THR A 207 14.45 16.86 -28.55
N GLY A 208 13.54 17.02 -29.53
CA GLY A 208 12.18 16.51 -29.42
C GLY A 208 12.18 15.02 -29.71
N HIS A 209 11.92 14.17 -28.73
CA HIS A 209 11.79 12.72 -28.96
C HIS A 209 10.51 12.44 -29.76
N THR A 210 10.57 12.60 -31.08
CA THR A 210 9.44 12.37 -32.00
C THR A 210 9.75 11.20 -32.91
N SER A 211 8.71 10.51 -33.41
CA SER A 211 8.84 9.37 -34.31
C SER A 211 9.43 9.69 -35.69
N VAL A 212 9.73 10.96 -35.98
CA VAL A 212 10.25 11.43 -37.27
C VAL A 212 11.54 12.26 -37.13
N GLY A 213 12.09 12.41 -35.92
CA GLY A 213 13.27 13.25 -35.67
C GLY A 213 14.59 12.50 -35.91
N TYR A 214 15.53 13.13 -36.60
CA TYR A 214 16.87 12.58 -36.85
C TYR A 214 17.87 12.95 -35.75
N GLY A 215 18.74 12.00 -35.39
CA GLY A 215 19.87 12.23 -34.49
C GLY A 215 21.11 12.76 -35.22
N MET A 216 22.15 13.13 -34.44
CA MET A 216 23.46 13.49 -35.01
C MET A 216 24.11 12.33 -35.77
N VAL A 217 23.87 11.10 -35.33
CA VAL A 217 24.16 9.87 -36.05
C VAL A 217 22.82 9.18 -36.27
N ASP A 218 22.43 9.06 -37.53
CA ASP A 218 21.19 8.43 -37.94
C ASP A 218 21.51 7.09 -38.63
N MET A 219 20.92 6.01 -38.12
CA MET A 219 21.00 4.67 -38.71
C MET A 219 19.64 4.33 -39.31
N ASN A 220 19.50 4.60 -40.60
CA ASN A 220 18.25 4.41 -41.30
C ASN A 220 18.29 3.09 -42.08
N ASN A 221 17.45 2.14 -41.63
CA ASN A 221 17.43 0.77 -42.14
C ASN A 221 16.12 0.52 -42.86
N TYR A 222 16.22 -0.13 -44.02
CA TYR A 222 15.08 -0.42 -44.88
C TYR A 222 15.05 -1.90 -45.22
N VAL A 223 13.83 -2.41 -45.39
CA VAL A 223 13.61 -3.64 -46.15
C VAL A 223 13.00 -3.25 -47.48
N THR A 224 13.14 -4.10 -48.49
CA THR A 224 12.42 -3.91 -49.75
C THR A 224 10.92 -4.19 -49.61
N ASP A 225 10.09 -3.48 -50.38
CA ASP A 225 8.66 -3.75 -50.52
C ASP A 225 8.30 -4.94 -51.43
N GLY A 226 9.29 -5.65 -52.00
CA GLY A 226 9.01 -6.62 -53.05
C GLY A 226 9.13 -6.05 -54.48
N GLY A 227 9.62 -4.81 -54.65
CA GLY A 227 9.81 -4.13 -55.93
C GLY A 227 11.05 -3.21 -55.97
N ILE A 228 10.91 -2.01 -56.55
CA ILE A 228 11.99 -1.02 -56.66
C ILE A 228 12.03 -0.02 -55.49
N ASN A 229 11.10 -0.14 -54.52
CA ASN A 229 11.01 0.79 -53.41
C ASN A 229 11.53 0.16 -52.10
N ALA A 230 12.04 1.04 -51.24
CA ALA A 230 12.29 0.74 -49.85
C ALA A 230 10.99 0.87 -49.04
N THR A 231 10.80 0.00 -48.05
CA THR A 231 9.70 0.02 -47.07
C THR A 231 10.22 -0.18 -45.65
N THR A 232 9.33 0.03 -44.68
CA THR A 232 9.63 -0.11 -43.24
C THR A 232 9.96 -1.56 -42.88
N VAL A 233 10.95 -1.76 -42.02
CA VAL A 233 11.22 -3.08 -41.43
C VAL A 233 10.00 -3.53 -40.63
N ASN A 234 9.51 -4.75 -40.90
CA ASN A 234 8.34 -5.30 -40.22
C ASN A 234 8.59 -5.54 -38.72
N ALA A 235 7.49 -5.74 -38.01
CA ALA A 235 7.49 -6.12 -36.59
C ALA A 235 8.46 -7.28 -36.27
N ASN A 236 9.21 -7.15 -35.17
CA ASN A 236 10.27 -8.01 -34.63
C ASN A 236 11.54 -8.04 -35.49
N GLY A 237 11.68 -7.13 -36.45
CA GLY A 237 12.88 -6.99 -37.26
C GLY A 237 13.97 -6.23 -36.53
N ASN A 238 15.14 -6.85 -36.34
CA ASN A 238 16.28 -6.21 -35.69
C ASN A 238 16.87 -5.10 -36.58
N LEU A 239 16.85 -3.84 -36.10
CA LEU A 239 17.45 -2.70 -36.79
C LEU A 239 18.95 -2.58 -36.49
N PHE A 240 19.33 -2.84 -35.24
CA PHE A 240 20.72 -2.81 -34.79
C PHE A 240 20.97 -3.92 -33.77
N SER A 241 22.11 -4.59 -33.87
CA SER A 241 22.49 -5.62 -32.90
C SER A 241 23.99 -5.63 -32.63
N ILE A 242 24.36 -5.85 -31.37
CA ILE A 242 25.72 -6.20 -30.96
C ILE A 242 25.70 -7.68 -30.63
N ARG A 243 26.55 -8.46 -31.32
CA ARG A 243 26.60 -9.91 -31.19
C ARG A 243 27.96 -10.39 -30.70
N ASN A 244 27.95 -11.37 -29.81
CA ASN A 244 29.09 -12.23 -29.51
C ASN A 244 28.88 -13.54 -30.28
N ALA A 245 29.52 -13.65 -31.45
CA ALA A 245 29.32 -14.73 -32.41
C ALA A 245 27.82 -14.96 -32.70
N SER A 246 27.29 -16.15 -32.40
CA SER A 246 25.91 -16.54 -32.67
C SER A 246 24.87 -15.96 -31.68
N THR A 247 25.31 -15.19 -30.67
CA THR A 247 24.42 -14.67 -29.61
C THR A 247 24.38 -13.15 -29.64
N ALA A 248 23.20 -12.55 -29.65
CA ALA A 248 23.05 -11.11 -29.46
C ALA A 248 23.11 -10.74 -27.97
N VAL A 249 23.80 -9.65 -27.63
CA VAL A 249 23.91 -9.10 -26.27
C VAL A 249 23.25 -7.73 -26.12
N PHE A 250 23.00 -7.08 -27.25
CA PHE A 250 22.21 -5.86 -27.38
C PHE A 250 21.45 -5.91 -28.71
N ILE A 251 20.17 -5.58 -28.71
CA ILE A 251 19.36 -5.42 -29.92
C ILE A 251 18.46 -4.19 -29.76
N ALA A 252 18.32 -3.42 -30.83
CA ALA A 252 17.19 -2.51 -31.02
C ALA A 252 16.40 -2.99 -32.25
N ASP A 253 15.08 -3.16 -32.11
CA ASP A 253 14.20 -3.63 -33.19
C ASP A 253 13.29 -2.54 -33.76
N ALA A 254 12.47 -2.92 -34.74
CA ALA A 254 11.62 -2.02 -35.52
C ALA A 254 10.48 -1.39 -34.69
N GLU A 255 10.10 -1.99 -33.57
CA GLU A 255 9.08 -1.50 -32.64
C GLU A 255 9.63 -0.57 -31.57
N GLY A 256 10.96 -0.43 -31.50
CA GLY A 256 11.64 0.37 -30.49
C GLY A 256 11.92 -0.41 -29.21
N ASP A 257 11.75 -1.73 -29.22
CA ASP A 257 12.15 -2.56 -28.09
C ASP A 257 13.67 -2.71 -28.05
N VAL A 258 14.22 -2.69 -26.83
CA VAL A 258 15.64 -2.87 -26.58
C VAL A 258 15.86 -4.14 -25.76
N PHE A 259 16.55 -5.10 -26.36
CA PHE A 259 17.00 -6.29 -25.65
C PHE A 259 18.43 -6.11 -25.14
N THR A 260 18.67 -6.42 -23.87
CA THR A 260 20.01 -6.60 -23.31
C THR A 260 19.96 -7.58 -22.12
N ASN A 261 21.05 -8.31 -21.86
CA ASN A 261 21.12 -9.27 -20.76
C ASN A 261 21.02 -8.62 -19.37
N SER A 262 21.53 -7.39 -19.20
CA SER A 262 21.51 -6.67 -17.92
C SER A 262 21.79 -5.17 -18.11
N ILE A 263 21.12 -4.31 -17.33
CA ILE A 263 21.39 -2.86 -17.25
C ILE A 263 21.96 -2.55 -15.85
N ASN A 264 23.20 -2.11 -15.78
CA ASN A 264 23.87 -1.76 -14.52
C ASN A 264 24.01 -0.24 -14.39
N SER A 265 23.41 0.37 -13.35
CA SER A 265 23.59 1.78 -13.03
C SER A 265 24.80 1.95 -12.11
N ILE A 266 25.93 2.37 -12.68
CA ILE A 266 27.20 2.54 -11.96
C ILE A 266 27.41 3.94 -11.35
N GLY A 267 26.49 4.89 -11.60
CA GLY A 267 26.54 6.27 -11.07
C GLY A 267 25.44 6.56 -10.03
N THR A 268 25.55 7.69 -9.31
CA THR A 268 24.58 8.08 -8.26
C THR A 268 23.19 8.38 -8.81
N ALA A 269 23.08 8.89 -10.04
CA ALA A 269 21.83 9.31 -10.67
C ALA A 269 20.78 8.19 -10.90
N GLY A 270 21.14 6.92 -10.74
CA GLY A 270 20.23 5.77 -10.85
C GLY A 270 19.81 5.43 -12.28
N LEU A 271 18.91 4.45 -12.41
CA LEU A 271 18.28 4.06 -13.67
C LEU A 271 16.88 4.67 -13.77
N GLY A 272 16.66 5.56 -14.74
CA GLY A 272 15.33 6.10 -15.04
C GLY A 272 14.63 5.29 -16.13
N LEU A 273 13.43 4.79 -15.84
CA LEU A 273 12.50 4.24 -16.84
C LEU A 273 11.33 5.22 -16.94
N TYR A 274 11.29 6.01 -18.02
CA TYR A 274 10.27 7.04 -18.24
C TYR A 274 9.23 6.51 -19.22
N ASP A 275 7.95 6.65 -18.85
CA ASP A 275 6.82 6.41 -19.76
C ASP A 275 6.43 7.75 -20.41
N ASP A 276 6.13 7.74 -21.71
CA ASP A 276 5.93 8.94 -22.54
C ASP A 276 4.60 9.69 -22.26
N GLY A 277 3.78 9.17 -21.35
CA GLY A 277 2.55 9.78 -20.84
C GLY A 277 2.38 9.83 -19.31
N GLY A 278 3.35 9.32 -18.53
CA GLY A 278 3.41 9.44 -17.06
C GLY A 278 3.27 8.14 -16.23
N ASN A 279 3.98 8.13 -15.08
CA ASN A 279 3.98 7.13 -13.97
C ASN A 279 4.44 5.68 -14.30
N GLY A 280 5.65 5.52 -14.85
CA GLY A 280 6.41 4.26 -14.84
C GLY A 280 7.14 3.96 -13.50
N LEU A 281 8.06 2.97 -13.50
CA LEU A 281 8.91 2.66 -12.35
C LEU A 281 10.00 3.74 -12.18
N PHE A 282 9.82 4.59 -11.17
CA PHE A 282 10.75 5.67 -10.91
C PHE A 282 11.67 5.35 -9.72
N ILE A 283 12.97 5.20 -9.99
CA ILE A 283 14.02 5.17 -8.97
C ILE A 283 14.79 6.47 -9.08
N LYS A 284 14.52 7.45 -8.20
CA LYS A 284 15.40 8.62 -8.07
C LYS A 284 16.56 8.31 -7.14
N ASP A 285 17.73 8.80 -7.54
CA ASP A 285 18.96 8.94 -6.75
C ASP A 285 18.63 9.12 -5.25
N GLY A 286 18.86 8.04 -4.49
CA GLY A 286 18.94 8.07 -3.03
C GLY A 286 17.66 8.15 -2.20
N GLY A 287 16.44 7.98 -2.73
CA GLY A 287 15.23 8.27 -1.93
C GLY A 287 14.13 7.22 -1.90
N ASN A 288 13.26 7.28 -2.90
CA ASN A 288 11.92 6.71 -2.82
C ASN A 288 11.50 6.11 -4.17
N ILE A 289 10.86 4.94 -4.15
CA ILE A 289 10.26 4.28 -5.32
C ILE A 289 8.78 4.69 -5.41
N GLY A 290 8.39 5.26 -6.54
CA GLY A 290 6.98 5.52 -6.88
C GLY A 290 6.45 4.47 -7.86
N ILE A 291 5.31 3.86 -7.55
CA ILE A 291 4.55 3.00 -8.47
C ILE A 291 3.18 3.66 -8.67
N GLY A 292 2.89 4.11 -9.90
CA GLY A 292 1.68 4.88 -10.18
C GLY A 292 1.69 6.33 -9.64
N THR A 293 2.85 6.84 -9.20
CA THR A 293 3.05 8.24 -8.77
C THR A 293 4.47 8.73 -9.02
N ALA A 294 4.61 9.95 -9.56
CA ALA A 294 5.89 10.63 -9.73
C ALA A 294 6.39 11.35 -8.47
N ASN A 295 5.53 11.53 -7.45
CA ASN A 295 5.85 12.21 -6.19
C ASN A 295 5.64 11.25 -5.00
N PRO A 296 6.52 10.25 -4.82
CA PRO A 296 6.40 9.32 -3.71
C PRO A 296 6.63 10.04 -2.38
N GLY A 297 5.59 10.16 -1.57
CA GLY A 297 5.63 10.78 -0.24
C GLY A 297 6.41 9.98 0.80
N GLN A 298 6.81 8.74 0.49
CA GLN A 298 7.59 7.82 1.32
C GLN A 298 8.54 6.97 0.46
N LYS A 299 9.51 6.27 1.10
CA LYS A 299 10.50 5.38 0.45
C LYS A 299 9.92 4.38 -0.55
N LEU A 300 8.69 3.95 -0.36
CA LEU A 300 7.90 3.27 -1.37
C LEU A 300 6.50 3.88 -1.32
N SER A 301 6.01 4.42 -2.43
CA SER A 301 4.64 4.91 -2.58
C SER A 301 4.00 4.20 -3.76
N VAL A 302 2.94 3.42 -3.49
CA VAL A 302 2.19 2.70 -4.52
C VAL A 302 0.78 3.25 -4.57
N VAL A 303 0.37 3.76 -5.72
CA VAL A 303 -1.03 4.09 -5.98
C VAL A 303 -1.71 2.81 -6.46
N GLY A 304 -2.31 2.06 -5.53
CA GLY A 304 -2.95 0.77 -5.81
C GLY A 304 -2.80 -0.24 -4.66
N ILE A 305 -3.20 -1.49 -4.92
CA ILE A 305 -3.05 -2.61 -3.97
C ILE A 305 -1.61 -3.13 -4.04
N ILE A 306 -1.01 -3.38 -2.86
CA ILE A 306 0.30 -4.05 -2.75
C ILE A 306 0.08 -5.48 -2.25
N GLU A 307 0.47 -6.48 -3.05
CA GLU A 307 0.39 -7.89 -2.69
C GLU A 307 1.75 -8.42 -2.21
N SER A 308 1.78 -9.08 -1.05
CA SER A 308 2.95 -9.85 -0.58
C SER A 308 2.58 -11.33 -0.52
N ALA A 309 3.08 -12.10 -1.48
CA ALA A 309 2.73 -13.52 -1.64
C ALA A 309 3.34 -14.44 -0.57
N SER A 310 4.35 -13.96 0.17
CA SER A 310 4.98 -14.69 1.29
C SER A 310 5.75 -13.71 2.17
N GLY A 311 5.70 -13.89 3.50
CA GLY A 311 6.55 -13.16 4.44
C GLY A 311 6.10 -11.74 4.83
N GLY A 312 5.05 -11.17 4.23
CA GLY A 312 4.41 -9.93 4.70
C GLY A 312 5.15 -8.62 4.40
N PHE A 313 4.76 -7.53 5.09
CA PHE A 313 5.41 -6.21 5.03
C PHE A 313 6.05 -5.86 6.37
N LYS A 314 7.36 -5.57 6.40
CA LYS A 314 8.07 -5.17 7.62
C LYS A 314 8.00 -3.66 7.83
N PHE A 315 7.65 -3.24 9.04
CA PHE A 315 7.60 -1.84 9.45
C PHE A 315 8.90 -1.39 10.15
N PRO A 316 9.16 -0.08 10.24
CA PRO A 316 10.38 0.45 10.86
C PRO A 316 10.56 0.11 12.35
N ASP A 317 9.49 -0.25 13.06
CA ASP A 317 9.54 -0.73 14.45
C ASP A 317 10.06 -2.17 14.58
N GLY A 318 10.36 -2.82 13.44
CA GLY A 318 10.87 -4.17 13.35
C GLY A 318 9.79 -5.24 13.24
N THR A 319 8.51 -4.88 13.37
CA THR A 319 7.39 -5.81 13.23
C THR A 319 7.12 -6.12 11.76
N THR A 320 6.64 -7.33 11.47
CA THR A 320 6.24 -7.72 10.11
C THR A 320 4.76 -8.05 10.09
N GLN A 321 4.01 -7.32 9.26
CA GLN A 321 2.63 -7.60 8.95
C GLN A 321 2.56 -8.75 7.94
N THR A 322 2.49 -9.98 8.45
CA THR A 322 2.39 -11.22 7.67
C THR A 322 0.95 -11.58 7.31
N THR A 323 -0.03 -10.88 7.87
CA THR A 323 -1.46 -10.95 7.56
C THR A 323 -1.99 -9.52 7.44
N ALA A 324 -3.09 -9.27 6.73
CA ALA A 324 -3.69 -7.93 6.69
C ALA A 324 -3.86 -7.36 8.11
N ALA A 325 -3.68 -6.04 8.28
CA ALA A 325 -3.98 -5.36 9.55
C ALA A 325 -5.44 -5.62 9.97
N ALA A 326 -5.70 -6.70 10.69
CA ALA A 326 -6.97 -6.94 11.34
C ALA A 326 -6.91 -6.25 12.70
N GLY A 327 -7.31 -4.98 12.76
CA GLY A 327 -7.71 -4.36 14.02
C GLY A 327 -7.21 -2.94 14.23
N GLY A 328 -8.09 -1.97 14.01
CA GLY A 328 -8.00 -0.70 14.71
C GLY A 328 -7.97 -0.90 16.22
N SER A 329 -7.40 0.08 16.91
CA SER A 329 -7.33 0.21 18.36
C SER A 329 -8.69 0.44 19.04
N SER A 330 -9.70 -0.39 18.78
CA SER A 330 -10.92 -0.44 19.59
C SER A 330 -10.86 -1.66 20.49
N GLN A 331 -11.24 -1.51 21.76
CA GLN A 331 -11.18 -2.51 22.85
C GLN A 331 -12.00 -3.81 22.61
N TRP A 332 -12.41 -4.12 21.36
CA TRP A 332 -13.35 -5.18 20.98
C TRP A 332 -12.98 -5.78 19.61
N THR A 333 -12.74 -7.09 19.52
CA THR A 333 -12.61 -7.75 18.21
C THR A 333 -13.98 -7.99 17.59
N THR A 334 -14.07 -7.70 16.30
CA THR A 334 -15.28 -7.45 15.52
C THR A 334 -15.99 -8.72 15.03
N SER A 335 -16.69 -9.44 15.91
CA SER A 335 -17.86 -10.22 15.46
C SER A 335 -18.85 -10.54 16.59
N GLY A 336 -20.04 -9.93 16.48
CA GLY A 336 -21.20 -10.15 17.35
C GLY A 336 -21.90 -8.84 17.74
N SER A 337 -23.23 -8.81 17.79
CA SER A 337 -24.01 -7.57 17.76
C SER A 337 -24.03 -6.75 19.06
N ASN A 338 -23.59 -7.29 20.20
CA ASN A 338 -23.78 -6.62 21.50
C ASN A 338 -22.52 -6.55 22.38
N ILE A 339 -21.35 -6.92 21.83
CA ILE A 339 -20.02 -7.18 22.45
C ILE A 339 -19.66 -8.68 22.45
N TYR A 340 -18.52 -9.04 21.82
CA TYR A 340 -17.78 -10.25 22.15
C TYR A 340 -16.25 -10.16 21.96
N TYR A 341 -15.55 -10.79 22.91
CA TYR A 341 -14.12 -10.88 23.24
C TYR A 341 -13.82 -12.35 23.59
N SER A 342 -12.65 -12.93 23.24
CA SER A 342 -12.48 -14.39 23.26
C SER A 342 -11.45 -15.01 24.22
N ALA A 343 -10.86 -14.30 25.21
CA ALA A 343 -9.86 -14.95 26.10
C ALA A 343 -9.69 -14.39 27.53
N GLY A 344 -10.75 -14.00 28.26
CA GLY A 344 -10.60 -13.64 29.68
C GLY A 344 -11.82 -12.99 30.35
N ASN A 345 -11.64 -12.60 31.60
CA ASN A 345 -12.59 -11.81 32.39
C ASN A 345 -12.49 -10.31 32.01
N VAL A 346 -13.60 -9.58 32.09
CA VAL A 346 -13.65 -8.13 31.88
C VAL A 346 -13.52 -7.40 33.22
N GLY A 347 -12.43 -6.64 33.38
CA GLY A 347 -12.22 -5.74 34.51
C GLY A 347 -12.55 -4.29 34.12
N ILE A 348 -13.38 -3.59 34.89
CA ILE A 348 -13.59 -2.14 34.79
C ILE A 348 -13.03 -1.53 36.08
N GLY A 349 -11.99 -0.70 35.96
CA GLY A 349 -11.29 -0.14 37.13
C GLY A 349 -10.36 -1.12 37.87
N THR A 350 -10.13 -2.32 37.33
CA THR A 350 -9.17 -3.30 37.88
C THR A 350 -8.51 -4.13 36.79
N ALA A 351 -7.21 -4.39 36.94
CA ALA A 351 -6.43 -5.26 36.06
C ALA A 351 -6.51 -6.75 36.45
N ASN A 352 -7.01 -7.06 37.65
CA ASN A 352 -7.13 -8.42 38.17
C ASN A 352 -8.61 -8.75 38.48
N PRO A 353 -9.44 -8.98 37.45
CA PRO A 353 -10.85 -9.29 37.64
C PRO A 353 -11.02 -10.66 38.31
N GLY A 354 -11.54 -10.68 39.55
CA GLY A 354 -11.80 -11.91 40.30
C GLY A 354 -13.05 -12.68 39.84
N GLN A 355 -13.78 -12.15 38.87
CA GLN A 355 -14.99 -12.72 38.26
C GLN A 355 -15.05 -12.34 36.78
N LYS A 356 -15.94 -12.99 36.00
CA LYS A 356 -16.12 -12.72 34.55
C LYS A 356 -16.36 -11.25 34.22
N LEU A 357 -17.06 -10.54 35.09
CA LEU A 357 -17.14 -9.08 35.10
C LEU A 357 -16.78 -8.61 36.51
N HIS A 358 -15.73 -7.82 36.65
CA HIS A 358 -15.34 -7.21 37.92
C HIS A 358 -15.25 -5.69 37.75
N ILE A 359 -16.08 -4.96 38.47
CA ILE A 359 -16.05 -3.49 38.51
C ILE A 359 -15.47 -3.10 39.87
N SER A 360 -14.28 -2.51 39.86
CA SER A 360 -13.57 -2.08 41.06
C SER A 360 -13.61 -0.57 41.15
N GLY A 361 -14.43 -0.06 42.08
CA GLY A 361 -14.73 1.37 42.19
C GLY A 361 -15.75 1.87 41.15
N GLY A 362 -16.41 2.98 41.44
CA GLY A 362 -17.51 3.50 40.62
C GLY A 362 -18.81 2.70 40.81
N GLY A 363 -19.72 2.79 39.85
CA GLY A 363 -21.00 2.10 39.88
C GLY A 363 -21.47 1.71 38.48
N ILE A 364 -22.50 0.87 38.42
CA ILE A 364 -23.20 0.56 37.18
C ILE A 364 -24.44 1.43 37.12
N LEU A 365 -24.47 2.37 36.18
CA LEU A 365 -25.64 3.19 35.92
C LEU A 365 -26.63 2.40 35.04
N LEU A 366 -27.89 2.36 35.47
CA LEU A 366 -29.00 1.81 34.72
C LEU A 366 -30.02 2.92 34.45
N ASP A 367 -30.43 3.09 33.20
CA ASP A 367 -31.57 3.92 32.84
C ASP A 367 -32.89 3.27 33.29
N ASN A 368 -34.01 4.01 33.20
CA ASN A 368 -35.33 3.42 33.42
C ASN A 368 -35.58 2.26 32.46
N ASN A 369 -36.36 1.29 32.93
CA ASN A 369 -36.64 0.03 32.24
C ASN A 369 -35.42 -0.87 32.00
N GLN A 370 -34.33 -0.69 32.76
CA GLN A 370 -33.13 -1.53 32.66
C GLN A 370 -32.95 -2.35 33.93
N PHE A 371 -32.53 -3.61 33.74
CA PHE A 371 -32.36 -4.59 34.80
C PHE A 371 -31.07 -5.38 34.61
N PHE A 372 -30.48 -5.83 35.72
CA PHE A 372 -29.54 -6.94 35.66
C PHE A 372 -30.30 -8.24 35.46
N TYR A 373 -29.86 -9.04 34.49
CA TYR A 373 -30.48 -10.32 34.18
C TYR A 373 -29.60 -11.49 34.61
N GLY A 374 -30.22 -12.50 35.23
CA GLY A 374 -29.66 -13.83 35.38
C GLY A 374 -30.41 -14.81 34.49
N LYS A 375 -29.76 -15.89 34.04
CA LYS A 375 -30.47 -17.02 33.42
C LYS A 375 -30.87 -18.02 34.50
N ASP A 376 -32.11 -18.48 34.45
CA ASP A 376 -32.54 -19.61 35.26
C ASP A 376 -32.03 -20.95 34.69
N THR A 377 -32.28 -22.04 35.41
CA THR A 377 -31.91 -23.41 34.98
C THR A 377 -32.63 -23.86 33.71
N ALA A 378 -33.72 -23.19 33.31
CA ALA A 378 -34.43 -23.41 32.05
C ALA A 378 -33.90 -22.52 30.90
N GLY A 379 -32.84 -21.73 31.15
CA GLY A 379 -32.22 -20.85 30.16
C GLY A 379 -32.95 -19.52 29.92
N THR A 380 -34.01 -19.23 30.69
CA THR A 380 -34.80 -17.99 30.57
C THR A 380 -34.08 -16.85 31.29
N ASN A 381 -33.92 -15.71 30.63
CA ASN A 381 -33.41 -14.49 31.25
C ASN A 381 -34.46 -13.93 32.22
N ARG A 382 -34.06 -13.64 33.46
CA ARG A 382 -34.90 -13.06 34.51
C ARG A 382 -34.23 -11.85 35.09
N ALA A 383 -34.98 -10.76 35.18
CA ALA A 383 -34.54 -9.56 35.90
C ALA A 383 -34.34 -9.91 37.37
N LEU A 384 -33.21 -9.46 37.94
CA LEU A 384 -32.85 -9.65 39.34
C LEU A 384 -33.15 -8.37 40.12
N ILE A 385 -32.59 -7.26 39.65
CA ILE A 385 -32.79 -5.91 40.20
C ILE A 385 -32.58 -4.86 39.11
N GLY A 386 -33.32 -3.76 39.18
CA GLY A 386 -33.19 -2.65 38.23
C GLY A 386 -34.21 -1.54 38.44
N LYS A 387 -34.34 -0.66 37.46
CA LYS A 387 -35.30 0.45 37.46
C LYS A 387 -36.46 0.13 36.53
N ASP A 388 -37.69 0.37 37.00
CA ASP A 388 -38.87 0.31 36.14
C ASP A 388 -39.12 1.60 35.37
N ASP A 389 -40.19 1.63 34.58
CA ASP A 389 -40.62 2.78 33.78
C ASP A 389 -41.11 3.97 34.64
N ASN A 390 -41.27 3.78 35.96
CA ASN A 390 -41.79 4.77 36.90
C ASN A 390 -40.72 5.23 37.91
N ASN A 391 -39.43 5.04 37.59
CA ASN A 391 -38.27 5.35 38.42
C ASN A 391 -38.11 4.49 39.69
N ASN A 392 -38.95 3.48 39.91
CA ASN A 392 -38.87 2.64 41.10
C ASN A 392 -37.75 1.61 40.96
N THR A 393 -37.08 1.31 42.06
CA THR A 393 -36.23 0.12 42.14
C THR A 393 -37.11 -1.09 42.33
N ARG A 394 -36.96 -2.09 41.46
CA ARG A 394 -37.66 -3.36 41.59
C ARG A 394 -36.67 -4.50 41.78
N ILE A 395 -36.96 -5.36 42.75
CA ILE A 395 -36.39 -6.70 42.87
C ILE A 395 -37.44 -7.64 42.29
N LEU A 396 -37.08 -8.37 41.23
CA LEU A 396 -38.03 -9.22 40.52
C LEU A 396 -37.61 -10.68 40.58
N THR A 397 -38.61 -11.53 40.57
CA THR A 397 -38.49 -12.96 40.35
C THR A 397 -39.57 -13.34 39.33
N GLY A 398 -39.31 -14.31 38.45
CA GLY A 398 -40.34 -14.78 37.50
C GLY A 398 -41.58 -15.33 38.24
N SER A 399 -42.72 -15.47 37.56
CA SER A 399 -44.06 -15.76 38.11
C SER A 399 -44.24 -16.98 39.04
N SER A 400 -43.22 -17.82 39.20
CA SER A 400 -43.24 -19.00 40.09
C SER A 400 -42.06 -19.04 41.06
N ASN A 401 -41.41 -17.91 41.30
CA ASN A 401 -40.14 -17.85 42.02
C ASN A 401 -40.21 -16.89 43.20
N LYS A 402 -39.29 -17.10 44.13
CA LYS A 402 -39.30 -16.48 45.44
C LYS A 402 -38.12 -15.55 45.65
N ILE A 403 -38.32 -14.50 46.43
CA ILE A 403 -37.24 -13.66 46.96
C ILE A 403 -36.88 -14.21 48.32
N ILE A 404 -35.61 -14.57 48.52
CA ILE A 404 -35.14 -15.19 49.76
C ILE A 404 -34.00 -14.36 50.33
N PHE A 405 -34.10 -14.03 51.60
CA PHE A 405 -33.00 -13.50 52.41
C PHE A 405 -32.56 -14.60 53.38
N ALA A 406 -31.36 -15.13 53.16
CA ALA A 406 -30.81 -16.26 53.90
C ALA A 406 -29.32 -16.02 54.20
N PRO A 407 -28.88 -15.97 55.47
CA PRO A 407 -27.47 -16.12 55.80
C PRO A 407 -27.09 -17.60 55.62
N GLY A 408 -26.32 -17.88 54.56
CA GLY A 408 -25.99 -19.26 54.18
C GLY A 408 -27.19 -19.99 53.60
N ASN A 409 -27.43 -21.23 54.03
CA ASN A 409 -28.50 -22.09 53.51
C ASN A 409 -29.81 -22.02 54.31
N THR A 410 -29.86 -21.23 55.40
CA THR A 410 -31.04 -21.13 56.27
C THR A 410 -31.90 -19.94 55.87
N GLN A 411 -33.12 -20.21 55.40
CA GLN A 411 -34.08 -19.19 54.99
C GLN A 411 -34.59 -18.43 56.21
N MET A 412 -34.31 -17.12 56.28
CA MET A 412 -34.79 -16.27 57.37
C MET A 412 -36.01 -15.46 56.96
N VAL A 413 -35.97 -14.83 55.78
CA VAL A 413 -37.12 -14.13 55.22
C VAL A 413 -37.36 -14.62 53.80
N GLU A 414 -38.59 -14.97 53.47
CA GLU A 414 -38.99 -15.41 52.14
C GLU A 414 -40.23 -14.64 51.69
N ILE A 415 -40.25 -14.20 50.43
CA ILE A 415 -41.46 -13.82 49.72
C ILE A 415 -41.74 -14.94 48.72
N ASN A 416 -42.79 -15.71 48.94
CA ASN A 416 -43.14 -16.83 48.06
C ASN A 416 -43.75 -16.32 46.74
N SER A 417 -43.97 -17.23 45.78
CA SER A 417 -44.55 -16.89 44.47
C SER A 417 -45.98 -16.34 44.53
N SER A 418 -46.69 -16.53 45.65
CA SER A 418 -48.02 -15.97 45.90
C SER A 418 -47.97 -14.57 46.56
N GLY A 419 -46.77 -14.06 46.85
CA GLY A 419 -46.56 -12.77 47.51
C GLY A 419 -46.76 -12.77 49.02
N ASN A 420 -46.70 -13.94 49.67
CA ASN A 420 -46.72 -14.04 51.13
C ASN A 420 -45.31 -13.92 51.70
N VAL A 421 -45.17 -13.16 52.79
CA VAL A 421 -43.91 -12.99 53.53
C VAL A 421 -43.84 -14.02 54.66
N GLY A 422 -42.85 -14.89 54.62
CA GLY A 422 -42.50 -15.80 55.71
C GLY A 422 -41.25 -15.31 56.44
N ILE A 423 -41.27 -15.26 57.77
CA ILE A 423 -40.07 -15.09 58.60
C ILE A 423 -39.90 -16.37 59.41
N GLY A 424 -38.81 -17.11 59.20
CA GLY A 424 -38.56 -18.42 59.83
C GLY A 424 -39.44 -19.57 59.32
N THR A 425 -40.14 -19.38 58.19
CA THR A 425 -40.88 -20.43 57.48
C THR A 425 -40.73 -20.28 55.97
N ALA A 426 -40.54 -21.41 55.27
CA ALA A 426 -40.43 -21.49 53.81
C ALA A 426 -41.80 -21.59 53.11
N SER A 427 -42.88 -21.81 53.87
CA SER A 427 -44.22 -22.04 53.33
C SER A 427 -45.25 -21.20 54.09
N PRO A 428 -45.23 -19.87 53.95
CA PRO A 428 -46.16 -19.00 54.66
C PRO A 428 -47.61 -19.21 54.19
N GLY A 429 -48.48 -19.65 55.11
CA GLY A 429 -49.91 -19.86 54.87
C GLY A 429 -50.76 -18.57 54.93
N ALA A 430 -50.16 -17.46 55.36
CA ALA A 430 -50.79 -16.14 55.42
C ALA A 430 -49.90 -15.07 54.77
N ARG A 431 -50.45 -13.88 54.50
CA ARG A 431 -49.73 -12.74 53.88
C ARG A 431 -48.44 -12.37 54.63
N LEU A 432 -48.45 -12.46 55.95
CA LEU A 432 -47.28 -12.41 56.81
C LEU A 432 -47.38 -13.57 57.80
N GLN A 433 -46.41 -14.47 57.80
CA GLN A 433 -46.27 -15.52 58.82
C GLN A 433 -44.90 -15.42 59.45
N ILE A 434 -44.87 -15.31 60.78
CA ILE A 434 -43.64 -15.32 61.57
C ILE A 434 -43.64 -16.61 62.38
N ASN A 435 -42.65 -17.46 62.13
CA ASN A 435 -42.48 -18.76 62.75
C ASN A 435 -41.07 -18.86 63.36
N PRO A 436 -40.88 -18.48 64.63
CA PRO A 436 -39.56 -18.50 65.25
C PRO A 436 -39.05 -19.96 65.34
N SER A 437 -37.86 -20.23 64.82
CA SER A 437 -37.27 -21.57 64.73
C SER A 437 -36.51 -22.02 65.99
N ILE A 438 -36.41 -21.13 66.99
CA ILE A 438 -35.81 -21.34 68.32
C ILE A 438 -36.60 -20.52 69.34
N SER A 439 -36.44 -20.77 70.65
CA SER A 439 -37.14 -20.08 71.76
C SER A 439 -36.80 -18.58 71.91
N SER A 440 -36.76 -17.86 70.80
CA SER A 440 -36.48 -16.44 70.68
C SER A 440 -37.77 -15.70 70.34
N GLU A 441 -37.83 -14.45 70.79
CA GLU A 441 -38.96 -13.55 70.55
C GLU A 441 -39.17 -13.34 69.04
N ALA A 442 -40.38 -13.61 68.55
CA ALA A 442 -40.71 -13.52 67.13
C ALA A 442 -40.98 -12.08 66.67
N ILE A 443 -41.60 -11.27 67.54
CA ILE A 443 -41.89 -9.85 67.31
C ILE A 443 -41.62 -9.11 68.62
N ARG A 444 -40.61 -8.23 68.61
CA ARG A 444 -40.35 -7.27 69.69
C ARG A 444 -40.74 -5.89 69.22
N ILE A 445 -41.58 -5.17 69.97
CA ILE A 445 -41.93 -3.80 69.64
C ILE A 445 -41.64 -2.90 70.85
N VAL A 446 -40.68 -1.99 70.67
CA VAL A 446 -40.24 -1.02 71.69
C VAL A 446 -40.65 0.36 71.21
N THR A 447 -41.41 1.11 72.00
CA THR A 447 -41.84 2.48 71.67
C THR A 447 -41.24 3.50 72.63
N ALA A 448 -40.90 4.68 72.10
CA ALA A 448 -40.41 5.83 72.86
C ALA A 448 -41.48 6.92 73.07
N SER A 449 -42.70 6.72 72.55
CA SER A 449 -43.85 7.63 72.66
C SER A 449 -45.13 6.87 73.02
N ASP A 450 -46.11 7.54 73.63
CA ASP A 450 -47.35 6.94 74.14
C ASP A 450 -48.24 6.27 73.07
N TRP A 451 -47.80 6.26 71.80
CA TRP A 451 -48.48 5.58 70.72
C TRP A 451 -48.37 4.05 70.82
N SER A 452 -49.52 3.38 70.61
CA SER A 452 -49.66 1.92 70.60
C SER A 452 -48.74 1.28 69.55
N PRO A 453 -47.69 0.54 69.95
CA PRO A 453 -46.73 -0.06 69.03
C PRO A 453 -47.33 -1.12 68.09
N LEU A 454 -48.44 -1.75 68.50
CA LEU A 454 -49.22 -2.68 67.68
C LEU A 454 -50.66 -2.19 67.62
N ASN A 455 -51.17 -1.96 66.42
CA ASN A 455 -52.55 -1.55 66.21
C ASN A 455 -53.16 -2.35 65.04
N ILE A 456 -54.21 -3.11 65.33
CA ILE A 456 -55.01 -3.80 64.31
C ILE A 456 -56.28 -3.00 64.10
N ARG A 457 -56.48 -2.49 62.87
CA ARG A 457 -57.64 -1.69 62.49
C ARG A 457 -58.65 -2.48 61.67
N ASN A 458 -59.88 -1.95 61.61
CA ASN A 458 -60.89 -2.42 60.68
C ASN A 458 -60.49 -2.15 59.21
N SER A 459 -61.18 -2.81 58.26
CA SER A 459 -60.89 -2.69 56.82
C SER A 459 -61.05 -1.28 56.26
N ALA A 460 -61.87 -0.44 56.89
CA ALA A 460 -62.05 0.96 56.54
C ALA A 460 -60.96 1.89 57.10
N ASN A 461 -60.04 1.38 57.93
CA ASN A 461 -59.01 2.15 58.63
C ASN A 461 -59.57 3.30 59.50
N THR A 462 -60.76 3.12 60.06
CA THR A 462 -61.49 4.14 60.86
C THR A 462 -61.55 3.82 62.36
N ALA A 463 -61.38 2.56 62.76
CA ALA A 463 -61.45 2.13 64.15
C ALA A 463 -60.48 0.98 64.43
N ASP A 464 -60.09 0.85 65.70
CA ASP A 464 -59.15 -0.18 66.13
C ASP A 464 -59.89 -1.34 66.77
N ILE A 465 -59.49 -2.52 66.32
CA ILE A 465 -60.01 -3.79 66.80
C ILE A 465 -59.18 -4.26 68.00
N PHE A 466 -57.87 -3.97 67.98
CA PHE A 466 -56.93 -4.34 69.03
C PHE A 466 -55.80 -3.30 69.10
N ARG A 467 -55.62 -2.70 70.27
CA ARG A 467 -54.50 -1.82 70.60
C ARG A 467 -53.93 -2.19 71.97
N VAL A 468 -52.62 -2.07 72.10
CA VAL A 468 -51.90 -2.21 73.37
C VAL A 468 -51.18 -0.89 73.60
N ASP A 469 -51.65 -0.10 74.56
CA ASP A 469 -50.95 1.14 74.93
C ASP A 469 -49.68 0.84 75.75
N GLN A 470 -48.86 1.88 76.01
CA GLN A 470 -47.64 1.74 76.79
C GLN A 470 -47.86 1.26 78.23
N SER A 471 -49.07 1.42 78.77
CA SER A 471 -49.41 0.94 80.12
C SER A 471 -49.75 -0.55 80.14
N GLY A 472 -49.74 -1.22 78.98
CA GLY A 472 -50.09 -2.63 78.83
C GLY A 472 -51.61 -2.87 78.88
N ILE A 473 -52.42 -1.81 78.83
CA ILE A 473 -53.87 -1.93 78.82
C ILE A 473 -54.30 -2.36 77.42
N LEU A 474 -55.03 -3.47 77.38
CA LEU A 474 -55.64 -4.00 76.17
C LEU A 474 -56.91 -3.20 75.84
N GLN A 475 -56.81 -2.29 74.88
CA GLN A 475 -57.97 -1.61 74.31
C GLN A 475 -58.52 -2.47 73.17
N VAL A 476 -59.46 -3.36 73.52
CA VAL A 476 -60.33 -4.02 72.54
C VAL A 476 -61.60 -3.20 72.38
N GLY A 477 -62.18 -3.17 71.18
CA GLY A 477 -63.55 -2.68 71.00
C GLY A 477 -64.53 -3.40 71.93
N SER A 478 -65.74 -2.85 72.12
CA SER A 478 -66.77 -3.41 73.02
C SER A 478 -66.89 -4.94 72.89
N VAL A 479 -66.51 -5.67 73.95
CA VAL A 479 -66.56 -7.15 73.99
C VAL A 479 -68.00 -7.57 74.26
N PRO A 480 -68.67 -8.30 73.34
CA PRO A 480 -70.00 -8.81 73.60
C PRO A 480 -69.99 -9.78 74.79
N TRP A 481 -70.93 -9.62 75.73
CA TRP A 481 -71.05 -10.43 76.96
C TRP A 481 -70.97 -11.94 76.69
N ALA A 482 -71.51 -12.41 75.56
CA ALA A 482 -71.51 -13.81 75.15
C ALA A 482 -70.12 -14.41 74.86
N ARG A 483 -69.05 -13.60 74.75
CA ARG A 483 -67.68 -14.08 74.47
C ARG A 483 -66.79 -14.20 75.71
N LEU A 484 -67.30 -13.87 76.90
CA LEU A 484 -66.60 -14.09 78.18
C LEU A 484 -66.85 -15.54 78.66
N SER A 485 -66.00 -16.48 78.26
CA SER A 485 -66.17 -17.92 78.55
C SER A 485 -65.55 -18.40 79.87
N SER A 486 -64.84 -17.53 80.59
CA SER A 486 -64.05 -17.88 81.78
C SER A 486 -64.05 -16.77 82.84
N PHE A 487 -65.12 -15.98 82.89
CA PHE A 487 -65.34 -15.03 83.99
C PHE A 487 -65.88 -15.79 85.22
N PRO A 488 -65.53 -15.42 86.48
CA PRO A 488 -65.97 -16.14 87.68
C PRO A 488 -67.49 -16.32 87.70
N SER A 489 -67.94 -17.46 88.26
CA SER A 489 -69.34 -17.88 88.32
C SER A 489 -70.22 -16.70 88.70
N ALA A 490 -71.28 -16.48 87.93
CA ALA A 490 -72.27 -15.43 88.19
C ALA A 490 -72.68 -15.43 89.66
N CYS A 491 -73.02 -14.25 90.19
CA CYS A 491 -73.57 -14.15 91.55
C CYS A 491 -74.67 -15.19 91.76
N SER A 492 -74.66 -15.83 92.94
CA SER A 492 -75.68 -16.82 93.26
C SER A 492 -77.07 -16.20 93.18
N SER A 493 -78.07 -17.02 92.81
CA SER A 493 -79.46 -16.57 92.68
C SER A 493 -79.90 -15.76 93.89
N GLY A 494 -80.45 -14.56 93.67
CA GLY A 494 -80.88 -13.63 94.72
C GLY A 494 -79.84 -12.58 95.16
N GLN A 495 -78.63 -12.61 94.62
CA GLN A 495 -77.61 -11.58 94.81
C GLN A 495 -77.44 -10.72 93.55
N TYR A 496 -77.05 -9.46 93.73
CA TYR A 496 -76.69 -8.57 92.61
C TYR A 496 -75.22 -8.17 92.70
N VAL A 497 -74.63 -7.87 91.54
CA VAL A 497 -73.25 -7.41 91.46
C VAL A 497 -73.18 -6.00 92.04
N THR A 498 -72.42 -5.84 93.11
CA THR A 498 -72.12 -4.53 93.72
C THR A 498 -70.71 -4.05 93.42
N GLY A 499 -69.83 -4.94 92.94
CA GLY A 499 -68.49 -4.59 92.52
C GLY A 499 -67.93 -5.63 91.54
N VAL A 500 -67.12 -5.16 90.60
CA VAL A 500 -66.43 -6.01 89.62
C VAL A 500 -64.92 -5.91 89.85
N GLY A 501 -64.31 -7.01 90.30
CA GLY A 501 -62.87 -7.16 90.51
C GLY A 501 -62.36 -8.53 90.03
N ALA A 502 -61.39 -9.13 90.72
CA ALA A 502 -60.90 -10.48 90.39
C ALA A 502 -61.96 -11.58 90.59
N THR A 503 -62.96 -11.31 91.44
CA THR A 503 -64.23 -12.04 91.55
C THR A 503 -65.39 -11.04 91.50
N LEU A 504 -66.59 -11.50 91.12
CA LEU A 504 -67.78 -10.68 91.29
C LEU A 504 -68.02 -10.46 92.79
N THR A 505 -68.12 -9.20 93.19
CA THR A 505 -68.58 -8.85 94.54
C THR A 505 -70.10 -8.83 94.49
N CYS A 506 -70.68 -9.88 95.04
CA CYS A 506 -72.11 -10.09 95.07
C CYS A 506 -72.62 -9.64 96.44
N ALA A 507 -73.61 -8.75 96.47
CA ALA A 507 -74.29 -8.41 97.70
C ALA A 507 -75.66 -9.07 97.72
N ALA A 508 -76.03 -9.62 98.87
CA ALA A 508 -77.43 -9.79 99.22
C ALA A 508 -78.01 -8.39 99.53
N PRO A 509 -79.25 -8.09 99.12
CA PRO A 509 -79.91 -6.85 99.52
C PRO A 509 -79.89 -6.70 101.06
N ALA A 510 -79.44 -5.54 101.56
CA ALA A 510 -79.35 -5.28 103.00
C ALA A 510 -80.76 -5.00 103.57
N GLY A 511 -81.17 -5.84 104.52
CA GLY A 511 -82.46 -5.78 105.25
C GLY A 511 -83.46 -6.79 104.69
N GLY A 512 -83.77 -7.92 105.33
CA GLY A 512 -83.68 -8.25 106.75
C GLY A 512 -84.95 -7.82 107.47
N GLY A 513 -85.80 -8.79 107.84
CA GLY A 513 -86.90 -8.58 108.77
C GLY A 513 -87.89 -9.73 108.84
N ASP A 514 -87.52 -10.85 109.45
CA ASP A 514 -88.49 -11.72 110.15
C ASP A 514 -88.46 -11.33 111.64
N ILE A 515 -89.64 -11.12 112.23
CA ILE A 515 -89.80 -10.75 113.64
C ILE A 515 -89.36 -11.95 114.51
N THR A 516 -88.29 -11.80 115.29
CA THR A 516 -87.72 -12.88 116.15
C THR A 516 -88.51 -13.10 117.45
N GLY A 517 -89.65 -12.43 117.61
CA GLY A 517 -90.63 -12.75 118.64
C GLY A 517 -91.48 -11.56 119.09
N VAL A 518 -92.70 -11.86 119.54
CA VAL A 518 -93.61 -10.88 120.17
C VAL A 518 -94.12 -11.47 121.49
N THR A 519 -93.83 -10.78 122.59
CA THR A 519 -94.33 -11.10 123.94
C THR A 519 -95.59 -10.30 124.21
N ALA A 520 -96.72 -10.96 124.47
CA ALA A 520 -97.96 -10.30 124.84
C ALA A 520 -97.89 -9.72 126.27
N GLY A 521 -98.28 -8.46 126.45
CA GLY A 521 -98.36 -7.79 127.76
C GLY A 521 -99.66 -8.11 128.52
N THR A 522 -99.80 -7.60 129.75
CA THR A 522 -101.00 -7.84 130.59
C THR A 522 -102.28 -7.37 129.89
N GLY A 523 -103.26 -8.28 129.74
CA GLY A 523 -104.53 -8.03 129.02
C GLY A 523 -104.58 -8.60 127.60
N LEU A 524 -103.48 -9.19 127.12
CA LEU A 524 -103.41 -9.94 125.87
C LEU A 524 -102.87 -11.35 126.15
N THR A 525 -103.32 -12.34 125.38
CA THR A 525 -102.83 -13.73 125.39
C THR A 525 -102.24 -14.08 124.02
N GLY A 526 -101.37 -15.09 123.96
CA GLY A 526 -100.64 -15.46 122.75
C GLY A 526 -99.25 -14.85 122.69
N GLY A 527 -98.79 -14.54 121.48
CA GLY A 527 -97.38 -14.26 121.20
C GLY A 527 -96.61 -15.52 120.78
N GLY A 528 -95.41 -15.34 120.26
CA GLY A 528 -94.57 -16.42 119.72
C GLY A 528 -93.17 -15.91 119.38
N LEU A 529 -92.19 -16.81 119.26
CA LEU A 529 -90.79 -16.46 118.97
C LEU A 529 -90.40 -16.63 117.49
N SER A 530 -91.31 -17.14 116.65
CA SER A 530 -91.12 -17.33 115.20
C SER A 530 -92.44 -17.75 114.53
N GLY A 531 -92.60 -17.46 113.23
CA GLY A 531 -93.76 -17.86 112.41
C GLY A 531 -94.93 -16.87 112.44
N ASP A 532 -96.11 -17.32 111.99
CA ASP A 532 -97.35 -16.51 112.08
C ASP A 532 -97.75 -16.33 113.55
N ILE A 533 -97.54 -15.13 114.10
CA ILE A 533 -97.81 -14.84 115.52
C ILE A 533 -99.25 -14.34 115.68
N THR A 534 -100.05 -15.07 116.47
CA THR A 534 -101.40 -14.64 116.88
C THR A 534 -101.37 -14.08 118.29
N ILE A 535 -101.92 -12.88 118.48
CA ILE A 535 -102.17 -12.27 119.79
C ILE A 535 -103.68 -12.07 119.90
N ALA A 536 -104.26 -12.56 120.99
CA ALA A 536 -105.67 -12.42 121.31
C ALA A 536 -105.85 -11.51 122.53
N ALA A 537 -107.03 -10.93 122.66
CA ALA A 537 -107.42 -10.20 123.86
C ALA A 537 -107.75 -11.20 124.99
N ASP A 538 -107.16 -11.03 126.18
CA ASP A 538 -107.51 -11.85 127.34
C ASP A 538 -108.84 -11.35 127.92
N THR A 539 -109.93 -12.01 127.53
CA THR A 539 -111.28 -11.61 127.94
C THR A 539 -111.49 -11.71 129.46
N ALA A 540 -110.78 -12.60 130.16
CA ALA A 540 -110.86 -12.70 131.62
C ALA A 540 -110.18 -11.51 132.32
N TYR A 541 -109.03 -11.08 131.80
CA TYR A 541 -108.37 -9.86 132.30
C TYR A 541 -109.19 -8.60 131.97
N LEU A 542 -109.75 -8.52 130.76
CA LEU A 542 -110.53 -7.36 130.31
C LEU A 542 -111.86 -7.23 131.05
N GLN A 543 -112.47 -8.33 131.52
CA GLN A 543 -113.70 -8.32 132.32
C GLN A 543 -113.54 -7.57 133.65
N ARG A 544 -112.32 -7.41 134.17
CA ARG A 544 -112.05 -6.61 135.37
C ARG A 544 -112.24 -5.11 135.18
N ARG A 545 -112.38 -4.64 133.93
CA ARG A 545 -112.53 -3.21 133.61
C ARG A 545 -113.99 -2.76 133.54
N VAL A 546 -114.96 -3.62 133.87
CA VAL A 546 -116.40 -3.33 133.86
C VAL A 546 -117.02 -3.78 135.18
N SER A 547 -118.12 -3.15 135.60
CA SER A 547 -118.68 -3.32 136.94
C SER A 547 -119.62 -4.53 137.10
N SER A 548 -119.87 -5.28 136.01
CA SER A 548 -120.66 -6.52 135.94
C SER A 548 -120.13 -7.46 134.84
N ALA A 549 -120.52 -8.74 134.84
CA ALA A 549 -120.08 -9.71 133.86
C ALA A 549 -120.79 -9.54 132.49
N CYS A 550 -120.02 -9.31 131.42
CA CYS A 550 -120.48 -9.23 130.04
C CYS A 550 -120.65 -10.65 129.48
N ALA A 551 -121.83 -10.96 128.95
CA ALA A 551 -122.07 -12.22 128.27
C ALA A 551 -121.23 -12.34 126.98
N ALA A 552 -120.82 -13.57 126.65
CA ALA A 552 -120.04 -13.88 125.45
C ALA A 552 -120.74 -13.34 124.18
N GLY A 553 -119.98 -12.62 123.33
CA GLY A 553 -120.48 -11.93 122.14
C GLY A 553 -120.70 -10.42 122.32
N SER A 554 -120.59 -9.90 123.54
CA SER A 554 -120.63 -8.46 123.83
C SER A 554 -119.25 -7.80 123.71
N SER A 555 -119.20 -6.49 123.46
CA SER A 555 -117.95 -5.71 123.43
C SER A 555 -117.93 -4.64 124.53
N ILE A 556 -116.77 -4.45 125.16
CA ILE A 556 -116.56 -3.41 126.19
C ILE A 556 -116.21 -2.11 125.48
N SER A 557 -117.11 -1.12 125.50
CA SER A 557 -116.90 0.20 124.88
C SER A 557 -116.38 1.27 125.86
N ALA A 558 -116.46 1.04 127.18
CA ALA A 558 -116.01 1.96 128.23
C ALA A 558 -115.59 1.21 129.52
N ILE A 559 -114.76 1.84 130.36
CA ILE A 559 -114.25 1.29 131.64
C ILE A 559 -115.20 1.69 132.79
N ASN A 560 -115.42 0.80 133.76
CA ASN A 560 -116.37 0.91 134.88
C ASN A 560 -117.84 1.06 134.46
N ALA A 561 -118.18 0.71 133.22
CA ALA A 561 -119.56 0.62 132.77
C ALA A 561 -120.19 -0.72 133.23
N VAL A 562 -121.50 -0.72 133.41
CA VAL A 562 -122.31 -1.93 133.62
C VAL A 562 -122.45 -2.64 132.28
N CYS A 563 -121.96 -3.88 132.22
CA CYS A 563 -122.41 -4.89 131.25
C CYS A 563 -123.86 -5.27 131.59
#